data_AF-A0A1Y1NEC2-F1
#
_entry.id   AF-A0A1Y1NEC2-F1
#
_cell.length_a   1.000
_cell.length_b   1.000
_cell.length_c   1.000
_cell.angle_alpha   90.00
_cell.angle_beta   90.00
_cell.angle_gamma   90.00
#
_symmetry.space_group_name_H-M   'P 1'
#
loop_
_entity.id
_entity.type
_entity.pdbx_description
1 polymer ?
#
loop_
_entity_poly.entity_id
_entity_poly.type
_entity_poly.pdbx_seq_one_letter_code
_entity_poly.pdbx_strand_id
1 'polypeptide(L)'
;LQFRHSDNIAIFFRYLDEVELPDLFRFELIDLYEKKNIPKVIYCIHALSWLLFRKGIVDFRIGNLVGQLEFEHHELEAMQKGLDMLGANMPSFGNMGADFGVPEPEPVETEEERIDRELGENEESIVDLQAQIRGALLRLRLGNKMQQFWDEEHWLIDLQSRIRGDFTRQIMSYRLQMRRSAILTQSAARGFLVRERLRMSDAFWKAHEPEILKLQSIIRANQV
;
A
#
# COMPACT_ATOMS: atom_id res chain seq x y z
N LEU A 1 68.39 -44.21 -10.72
CA LEU A 1 67.16 -43.40 -10.50
C LEU A 1 66.66 -43.40 -9.05
N GLN A 2 67.06 -44.36 -8.19
CA GLN A 2 66.49 -44.57 -6.84
C GLN A 2 66.74 -43.43 -5.82
N PHE A 3 67.83 -42.68 -5.92
CA PHE A 3 68.17 -41.58 -4.99
C PHE A 3 67.48 -40.24 -5.32
N ARG A 4 66.91 -40.04 -6.52
CA ARG A 4 66.26 -38.78 -6.89
C ARG A 4 64.88 -38.58 -6.26
N HIS A 5 64.24 -39.65 -5.79
CA HIS A 5 62.89 -39.58 -5.23
C HIS A 5 62.88 -39.06 -3.78
N SER A 6 63.92 -39.33 -3.00
CA SER A 6 64.07 -38.75 -1.66
C SER A 6 64.28 -37.24 -1.71
N ASP A 7 64.97 -36.73 -2.73
CA ASP A 7 65.18 -35.28 -2.92
C ASP A 7 63.85 -34.55 -3.17
N ASN A 8 62.94 -35.15 -3.94
CA ASN A 8 61.61 -34.59 -4.16
C ASN A 8 60.77 -34.53 -2.88
N ILE A 9 60.88 -35.56 -2.03
CA ILE A 9 60.19 -35.58 -0.72
C ILE A 9 60.79 -34.52 0.20
N ALA A 10 62.12 -34.35 0.20
CA ALA A 10 62.78 -33.30 0.95
C ALA A 10 62.37 -31.89 0.50
N ILE A 11 62.15 -31.66 -0.81
CA ILE A 11 61.58 -30.41 -1.31
C ILE A 11 60.19 -30.17 -0.70
N PHE A 12 59.34 -31.20 -0.67
CA PHE A 12 58.01 -31.09 -0.06
C PHE A 12 58.08 -30.76 1.43
N PHE A 13 58.97 -31.39 2.19
CA PHE A 13 59.16 -31.07 3.61
C PHE A 13 59.64 -29.64 3.85
N ARG A 14 60.55 -29.12 3.01
CA ARG A 14 60.93 -27.70 3.08
C ARG A 14 59.75 -26.76 2.83
N TYR A 15 58.84 -27.14 1.94
CA TYR A 15 57.61 -26.38 1.73
C TYR A 15 56.67 -26.45 2.94
N LEU A 16 56.54 -27.62 3.59
CA LEU A 16 55.78 -27.76 4.84
C LEU A 16 56.34 -26.87 5.96
N ASP A 17 57.66 -26.67 6.00
CA ASP A 17 58.32 -25.73 6.91
C ASP A 17 57.98 -24.28 6.59
N GLU A 18 58.04 -23.91 5.32
CA GLU A 18 57.74 -22.54 4.85
C GLU A 18 56.30 -22.13 5.17
N VAL A 19 55.33 -23.05 5.03
CA VAL A 19 53.93 -22.79 5.37
C VAL A 19 53.61 -23.01 6.85
N GLU A 20 54.59 -23.43 7.66
CA GLU A 20 54.46 -23.67 9.11
C GLU A 20 53.40 -24.74 9.46
N LEU A 21 53.31 -25.81 8.66
CA LEU A 21 52.42 -26.92 8.99
C LEU A 21 52.91 -27.63 10.28
N PRO A 22 52.08 -27.80 11.33
CA PRO A 22 52.51 -28.44 12.57
C PRO A 22 52.97 -29.88 12.35
N ASP A 23 54.03 -30.29 13.05
CA ASP A 23 54.64 -31.62 12.90
C ASP A 23 53.67 -32.79 13.14
N LEU A 24 52.62 -32.58 13.93
CA LEU A 24 51.55 -33.55 14.16
C LEU A 24 50.88 -34.01 12.86
N PHE A 25 50.78 -33.13 11.87
CA PHE A 25 50.15 -33.43 10.57
C PHE A 25 51.14 -33.95 9.52
N ARG A 26 52.45 -33.99 9.83
CA ARG A 26 53.50 -34.36 8.86
C ARG A 26 53.78 -35.86 8.86
N PHE A 27 54.18 -36.38 7.70
CA PHE A 27 54.63 -37.77 7.54
C PHE A 27 56.18 -37.85 7.50
N GLU A 28 56.73 -39.04 7.74
CA GLU A 28 58.17 -39.31 7.68
C GLU A 28 58.60 -39.80 6.30
N LEU A 29 59.87 -39.64 5.94
CA LEU A 29 60.39 -40.07 4.63
C LEU A 29 60.04 -41.54 4.30
N ILE A 30 60.11 -42.41 5.31
CA ILE A 30 59.84 -43.85 5.20
C ILE A 30 58.35 -44.12 4.89
N ASP A 31 57.44 -43.28 5.40
CA ASP A 31 56.00 -43.43 5.22
C ASP A 31 55.60 -43.42 3.73
N LEU A 32 56.25 -42.56 2.94
CA LEU A 32 56.02 -42.42 1.50
C LEU A 32 57.02 -43.23 0.67
N TYR A 33 58.32 -43.19 1.00
CA TYR A 33 59.37 -43.82 0.19
C TYR A 33 59.27 -45.35 0.21
N GLU A 34 59.06 -45.93 1.40
CA GLU A 34 58.85 -47.37 1.57
C GLU A 34 57.37 -47.75 1.64
N LYS A 35 56.47 -46.77 1.49
CA LYS A 35 55.02 -46.95 1.58
C LYS A 35 54.55 -47.55 2.91
N LYS A 36 55.27 -47.27 4.01
CA LYS A 36 54.93 -47.80 5.34
C LYS A 36 53.65 -47.20 5.91
N ASN A 37 53.33 -45.95 5.60
CA ASN A 37 52.15 -45.27 6.14
C ASN A 37 51.58 -44.24 5.16
N ILE A 38 51.06 -44.75 4.03
CA ILE A 38 50.37 -43.92 3.04
C ILE A 38 49.18 -43.14 3.63
N PRO A 39 48.36 -43.68 4.56
CA PRO A 39 47.28 -42.90 5.18
C PRO A 39 47.75 -41.60 5.83
N LYS A 40 48.91 -41.60 6.50
CA LYS A 40 49.49 -40.39 7.10
C LYS A 40 49.96 -39.38 6.04
N VAL A 41 50.44 -39.85 4.89
CA VAL A 41 50.76 -38.98 3.74
C VAL A 41 49.51 -38.27 3.22
N ILE A 42 48.42 -39.02 3.02
CA ILE A 42 47.14 -38.44 2.58
C ILE A 42 46.61 -37.46 3.62
N TYR A 43 46.67 -37.81 4.91
CA TYR A 43 46.31 -36.92 6.01
C TYR A 43 47.09 -35.59 5.99
N CYS A 44 48.40 -35.64 5.76
CA CYS A 44 49.23 -34.45 5.61
C CYS A 44 48.78 -33.56 4.44
N ILE A 45 48.39 -34.15 3.31
CA ILE A 45 47.90 -33.40 2.13
C ILE A 45 46.58 -32.69 2.46
N HIS A 46 45.66 -33.37 3.13
CA HIS A 46 44.39 -32.77 3.56
C HIS A 46 44.60 -31.63 4.58
N ALA A 47 45.48 -31.84 5.58
CA ALA A 47 45.84 -30.80 6.55
C ALA A 47 46.50 -29.59 5.87
N LEU A 48 47.38 -29.83 4.90
CA LEU A 48 48.01 -28.79 4.10
C LEU A 48 46.96 -27.99 3.32
N SER A 49 46.00 -28.64 2.65
CA SER A 49 44.93 -27.93 1.93
C SER A 49 44.13 -27.01 2.85
N TRP A 50 43.77 -27.46 4.05
CA TRP A 50 43.08 -26.64 5.04
C TRP A 50 43.91 -25.45 5.50
N LEU A 51 45.20 -25.66 5.76
CA LEU A 51 46.12 -24.59 6.16
C LEU A 51 46.28 -23.54 5.06
N LEU A 52 46.45 -23.96 3.80
CA LEU A 52 46.60 -23.06 2.65
C LEU A 52 45.32 -22.24 2.41
N PHE A 53 44.15 -22.85 2.56
CA PHE A 53 42.86 -22.15 2.48
C PHE A 53 42.74 -21.09 3.60
N ARG A 54 43.08 -21.46 4.84
CA ARG A 54 43.07 -20.52 5.98
C ARG A 54 44.05 -19.35 5.77
N LYS A 55 45.23 -19.61 5.22
CA LYS A 55 46.23 -18.57 4.91
C LYS A 55 45.85 -17.73 3.69
N GLY A 56 44.75 -18.04 3.00
CA GLY A 56 44.30 -17.32 1.80
C GLY A 56 45.20 -17.51 0.58
N ILE A 57 46.06 -18.55 0.59
CA ILE A 57 46.95 -18.87 -0.53
C ILE A 57 46.17 -19.54 -1.66
N VAL A 58 45.13 -20.32 -1.30
CA VAL A 58 44.17 -20.93 -2.22
C VAL A 58 42.76 -20.48 -1.85
N ASP A 59 41.90 -20.38 -2.85
CA ASP A 59 40.48 -20.01 -2.74
C ASP A 59 39.54 -21.21 -2.64
N PHE A 60 40.06 -22.43 -2.79
CA PHE A 60 39.29 -23.68 -2.74
C PHE A 60 39.65 -24.56 -1.54
N ARG A 61 38.70 -25.40 -1.14
CA ARG A 61 38.85 -26.43 -0.11
C ARG A 61 38.73 -27.81 -0.75
N ILE A 62 39.51 -28.80 -0.29
CA ILE A 62 39.25 -30.20 -0.65
C ILE A 62 37.82 -30.56 -0.20
N GLY A 63 36.97 -30.94 -1.15
CA GLY A 63 35.58 -31.32 -0.88
C GLY A 63 35.45 -32.66 -0.15
N ASN A 64 34.32 -32.84 0.54
CA ASN A 64 33.96 -34.14 1.12
C ASN A 64 33.19 -34.96 0.07
N LEU A 65 33.82 -36.01 -0.45
CA LEU A 65 33.23 -36.91 -1.46
C LEU A 65 32.68 -38.22 -0.85
N VAL A 66 32.63 -38.34 0.48
CA VAL A 66 32.06 -39.52 1.14
C VAL A 66 30.57 -39.61 0.78
N GLY A 67 30.18 -40.72 0.15
CA GLY A 67 28.81 -40.96 -0.33
C GLY A 67 28.46 -40.28 -1.66
N GLN A 68 29.39 -39.54 -2.27
CA GLN A 68 29.22 -38.94 -3.61
C GLN A 68 30.03 -39.70 -4.67
N LEU A 69 31.14 -40.32 -4.28
CA LEU A 69 32.00 -41.14 -5.14
C LEU A 69 31.86 -42.61 -4.73
N GLU A 70 31.56 -43.47 -5.69
CA GLU A 70 31.48 -44.92 -5.51
C GLU A 70 32.70 -45.60 -6.17
N PHE A 71 33.26 -46.60 -5.49
CA PHE A 71 34.33 -47.45 -6.01
C PHE A 71 33.80 -48.86 -6.21
N GLU A 72 34.42 -49.60 -7.12
CA GLU A 72 34.05 -51.00 -7.36
C GLU A 72 34.37 -51.85 -6.13
N HIS A 73 33.56 -52.88 -5.86
CA HIS A 73 33.68 -53.67 -4.62
C HIS A 73 35.06 -54.34 -4.46
N HIS A 74 35.65 -54.78 -5.58
CA HIS A 74 36.96 -55.41 -5.59
C HIS A 74 38.11 -54.44 -5.25
N GLU A 75 37.95 -53.14 -5.54
CA GLU A 75 38.92 -52.09 -5.21
C GLU A 75 38.91 -51.81 -3.70
N LEU A 76 37.71 -51.76 -3.10
CA LEU A 76 37.54 -51.58 -1.66
C LEU A 76 38.15 -52.74 -0.85
N GLU A 77 37.91 -53.98 -1.28
CA GLU A 77 38.52 -55.15 -0.65
C GLU A 77 40.06 -55.16 -0.76
N ALA A 78 40.59 -54.79 -1.92
CA ALA A 78 42.04 -54.71 -2.13
C ALA A 78 42.67 -53.64 -1.24
N MET A 79 42.02 -52.47 -1.12
CA MET A 79 42.46 -51.39 -0.24
C MET A 79 42.44 -51.82 1.23
N GLN A 80 41.35 -52.45 1.68
CA GLN A 80 41.22 -52.91 3.07
C GLN A 80 42.30 -53.95 3.42
N LYS A 81 42.53 -54.95 2.55
CA LYS A 81 43.62 -55.93 2.73
C LYS A 81 45.00 -55.26 2.78
N GLY A 82 45.22 -54.22 1.97
CA GLY A 82 46.46 -53.45 1.98
C GLY A 82 46.67 -52.69 3.30
N LEU A 83 45.62 -52.10 3.86
CA LEU A 83 45.66 -51.40 5.15
C LEU A 83 45.92 -52.38 6.30
N ASP A 84 45.23 -53.53 6.30
CA ASP A 84 45.38 -54.56 7.33
C ASP A 84 46.80 -55.15 7.33
N MET A 85 47.40 -55.33 6.15
CA MET A 85 48.78 -55.85 6.01
C MET A 85 49.85 -54.86 6.50
N LEU A 86 49.59 -53.55 6.38
CA LEU A 86 50.50 -52.50 6.83
C LEU A 86 50.37 -52.20 8.33
N GLY A 87 49.26 -52.57 8.97
CA GLY A 87 49.01 -52.33 10.40
C GLY A 87 49.01 -50.85 10.78
N ALA A 88 48.81 -49.95 9.79
CA ALA A 88 48.86 -48.51 9.99
C ALA A 88 47.54 -47.99 10.57
N ASN A 89 47.63 -47.13 11.58
CA ASN A 89 46.45 -46.48 12.17
C ASN A 89 45.84 -45.48 11.18
N MET A 90 44.53 -45.56 10.96
CA MET A 90 43.81 -44.61 10.13
C MET A 90 43.63 -43.28 10.87
N PRO A 91 44.12 -42.16 10.35
CA PRO A 91 43.94 -40.86 10.99
C PRO A 91 42.52 -40.33 10.80
N SER A 92 42.06 -39.44 11.70
CA SER A 92 40.71 -38.88 11.66
C SER A 92 40.61 -37.68 10.73
N PHE A 93 39.98 -37.84 9.56
CA PHE A 93 39.83 -36.78 8.57
C PHE A 93 38.66 -35.82 8.86
N GLY A 94 37.68 -36.23 9.66
CA GLY A 94 36.41 -35.50 9.83
C GLY A 94 36.52 -34.16 10.59
N ASN A 95 37.49 -34.02 11.50
CA ASN A 95 37.59 -32.86 12.39
C ASN A 95 38.63 -31.82 11.94
N MET A 96 39.24 -31.97 10.76
CA MET A 96 40.33 -31.07 10.33
C MET A 96 39.93 -29.60 10.24
N GLY A 97 38.68 -29.29 9.86
CA GLY A 97 38.22 -27.90 9.80
C GLY A 97 38.25 -27.18 11.15
N ALA A 98 37.93 -27.92 12.22
CA ALA A 98 38.00 -27.44 13.60
C ALA A 98 39.46 -27.27 14.06
N ASP A 99 40.34 -28.22 13.72
CA ASP A 99 41.77 -28.16 14.04
C ASP A 99 42.45 -26.91 13.45
N PHE A 100 41.95 -26.43 12.31
CA PHE A 100 42.43 -25.20 11.66
C PHE A 100 41.53 -23.98 11.91
N GLY A 101 40.52 -24.05 12.78
CA GLY A 101 39.73 -22.90 13.23
C GLY A 101 38.94 -22.18 12.14
N VAL A 102 38.55 -22.89 11.08
CA VAL A 102 37.72 -22.32 10.01
C VAL A 102 36.24 -22.53 10.39
N PRO A 103 35.42 -21.48 10.45
CA PRO A 103 34.00 -21.59 10.75
C PRO A 103 33.30 -22.52 9.74
N GLU A 104 32.29 -23.26 10.20
CA GLU A 104 31.38 -23.98 9.32
C GLU A 104 30.76 -23.00 8.31
N PRO A 105 30.65 -23.37 7.02
CA PRO A 105 30.04 -22.50 6.03
C PRO A 105 28.58 -22.25 6.40
N GLU A 106 28.15 -20.99 6.32
CA GLU A 106 26.73 -20.64 6.47
C GLU A 106 25.90 -21.45 5.47
N PRO A 107 24.72 -21.96 5.89
CA PRO A 107 23.88 -22.77 5.02
C PRO A 107 23.49 -21.97 3.77
N VAL A 108 23.72 -22.57 2.60
CA VAL A 108 23.31 -21.99 1.31
C VAL A 108 21.78 -22.07 1.24
N GLU A 109 21.13 -20.91 1.16
CA GLU A 109 19.68 -20.82 0.98
C GLU A 109 19.23 -21.63 -0.25
N THR A 110 18.13 -22.37 -0.09
CA THR A 110 17.44 -23.01 -1.20
C THR A 110 16.80 -21.96 -2.11
N GLU A 111 16.53 -22.32 -3.36
CA GLU A 111 15.89 -21.40 -4.31
C GLU A 111 14.50 -20.94 -3.85
N GLU A 112 13.76 -21.80 -3.15
CA GLU A 112 12.46 -21.45 -2.56
C GLU A 112 12.60 -20.42 -1.43
N GLU A 113 13.56 -20.60 -0.52
CA GLU A 113 13.83 -19.63 0.57
C GLU A 113 14.28 -18.27 0.02
N ARG A 114 15.10 -18.26 -1.05
CA ARG A 114 15.49 -17.02 -1.72
C ARG A 114 14.28 -16.28 -2.28
N ILE A 115 13.39 -16.99 -2.98
CA ILE A 115 12.18 -16.41 -3.57
C ILE A 115 11.26 -15.86 -2.47
N ASP A 116 11.05 -16.60 -1.40
CA ASP A 116 10.15 -16.19 -0.31
C ASP A 116 10.70 -14.95 0.43
N ARG A 117 12.02 -14.88 0.65
CA ARG A 117 12.66 -13.67 1.18
C ARG A 117 12.47 -12.47 0.24
N GLU A 118 12.79 -12.63 -1.04
CA GLU A 118 12.68 -11.55 -2.02
C GLU A 118 11.23 -11.04 -2.17
N LEU A 119 10.25 -11.93 -2.09
CA LEU A 119 8.83 -11.56 -2.09
C LEU A 119 8.42 -10.85 -0.80
N GLY A 120 8.83 -11.37 0.36
CA GLY A 120 8.56 -10.78 1.67
C GLY A 120 9.16 -9.38 1.83
N GLU A 121 10.38 -9.15 1.32
CA GLU A 121 11.03 -7.84 1.31
C GLU A 121 10.23 -6.77 0.55
N ASN A 122 9.44 -7.17 -0.46
CA ASN A 122 8.67 -6.25 -1.30
C ASN A 122 7.18 -6.18 -0.93
N GLU A 123 6.71 -7.02 -0.01
CA GLU A 123 5.28 -7.14 0.31
C GLU A 123 4.69 -5.80 0.79
N GLU A 124 5.35 -5.12 1.74
CA GLU A 124 4.87 -3.84 2.28
C GLU A 124 4.76 -2.76 1.19
N SER A 125 5.74 -2.69 0.29
CA SER A 125 5.75 -1.72 -0.82
C SER A 125 4.62 -1.98 -1.82
N ILE A 126 4.33 -3.25 -2.10
CA ILE A 126 3.23 -3.64 -2.99
C ILE A 126 1.89 -3.29 -2.34
N VAL A 127 1.71 -3.61 -1.05
CA VAL A 127 0.48 -3.31 -0.31
C VAL A 127 0.23 -1.81 -0.25
N ASP A 128 1.26 -1.01 0.03
CA ASP A 128 1.14 0.45 0.05
C ASP A 128 0.78 1.00 -1.33
N LEU A 129 1.49 0.58 -2.39
CA LEU A 129 1.17 0.98 -3.76
C LEU A 129 -0.28 0.64 -4.14
N GLN A 130 -0.75 -0.56 -3.80
CA GLN A 130 -2.13 -0.95 -4.04
C GLN A 130 -3.13 -0.09 -3.27
N ALA A 131 -2.85 0.23 -2.01
CA ALA A 131 -3.69 1.11 -1.19
C ALA A 131 -3.77 2.51 -1.80
N GLN A 132 -2.64 3.07 -2.24
CA GLN A 132 -2.57 4.36 -2.91
C GLN A 132 -3.37 4.36 -4.23
N ILE A 133 -3.20 3.35 -5.08
CA ILE A 133 -3.95 3.23 -6.34
C ILE A 133 -5.46 3.15 -6.09
N ARG A 134 -5.90 2.28 -5.15
CA ARG A 134 -7.32 2.17 -4.78
C ARG A 134 -7.86 3.51 -4.29
N GLY A 135 -7.11 4.20 -3.45
CA GLY A 135 -7.46 5.53 -2.95
C GLY A 135 -7.53 6.59 -4.06
N ALA A 136 -6.60 6.59 -5.01
CA ALA A 136 -6.58 7.51 -6.14
C ALA A 136 -7.80 7.29 -7.06
N LEU A 137 -8.10 6.04 -7.39
CA LEU A 137 -9.27 5.68 -8.21
C LEU A 137 -10.59 6.10 -7.54
N LEU A 138 -10.72 5.93 -6.23
CA LEU A 138 -11.90 6.37 -5.48
C LEU A 138 -12.06 7.89 -5.55
N ARG A 139 -10.99 8.65 -5.32
CA ARG A 139 -11.00 10.12 -5.38
C ARG A 139 -11.35 10.64 -6.77
N LEU A 140 -10.81 10.03 -7.82
CA LEU A 140 -11.17 10.36 -9.21
C LEU A 140 -12.66 10.10 -9.47
N ARG A 141 -13.19 8.95 -9.06
CA ARG A 141 -14.61 8.63 -9.22
C ARG A 141 -15.50 9.63 -8.47
N LEU A 142 -15.14 9.99 -7.24
CA LEU A 142 -15.90 10.95 -6.44
C LEU A 142 -15.82 12.36 -7.04
N GLY A 143 -14.63 12.78 -7.50
CA GLY A 143 -14.42 14.06 -8.17
C GLY A 143 -15.28 14.19 -9.42
N ASN A 144 -15.34 13.15 -10.26
CA ASN A 144 -16.20 13.14 -11.45
C ASN A 144 -17.69 13.27 -11.09
N LYS A 145 -18.14 12.61 -10.02
CA LYS A 145 -19.54 12.70 -9.57
C LYS A 145 -19.86 14.07 -8.99
N MET A 146 -18.94 14.67 -8.25
CA MET A 146 -19.06 16.05 -7.75
C MET A 146 -19.15 17.04 -8.92
N GLN A 147 -18.31 16.88 -9.94
CA GLN A 147 -18.35 17.71 -11.13
C GLN A 147 -19.72 17.65 -11.82
N GLN A 148 -20.28 16.44 -11.99
CA GLN A 148 -21.63 16.28 -12.52
C GLN A 148 -22.68 17.03 -11.70
N PHE A 149 -22.59 17.02 -10.36
CA PHE A 149 -23.53 17.77 -9.54
C PHE A 149 -23.37 19.29 -9.66
N TRP A 150 -22.14 19.79 -9.79
CA TRP A 150 -21.88 21.21 -10.02
C TRP A 150 -22.36 21.66 -11.41
N ASP A 151 -22.17 20.84 -12.44
CA ASP A 151 -22.65 21.14 -13.79
C ASP A 151 -24.18 21.29 -13.82
N GLU A 152 -24.88 20.50 -12.99
CA GLU A 152 -26.34 20.53 -12.85
C GLU A 152 -26.84 21.62 -11.86
N GLU A 153 -25.96 22.28 -11.11
CA GLU A 153 -26.36 23.26 -10.08
C GLU A 153 -27.06 24.48 -10.68
N HIS A 154 -26.59 24.97 -11.82
CA HIS A 154 -27.09 26.20 -12.43
C HIS A 154 -28.57 26.12 -12.85
N TRP A 155 -29.00 24.99 -13.44
CA TRP A 155 -30.40 24.85 -13.85
C TRP A 155 -31.31 24.64 -12.64
N LEU A 156 -30.83 24.00 -11.58
CA LEU A 156 -31.58 23.86 -10.33
C LEU A 156 -31.84 25.22 -9.69
N ILE A 157 -30.82 26.08 -9.63
CA ILE A 157 -30.95 27.45 -9.13
C ILE A 157 -31.93 28.25 -10.00
N ASP A 158 -31.82 28.16 -11.33
CA ASP A 158 -32.76 28.82 -12.25
C ASP A 158 -34.20 28.35 -12.02
N LEU A 159 -34.43 27.04 -11.97
CA LEU A 159 -35.74 26.45 -11.70
C LEU A 159 -36.31 26.93 -10.36
N GLN A 160 -35.52 26.87 -9.29
CA GLN A 160 -35.93 27.34 -7.96
C GLN A 160 -36.29 28.83 -7.97
N SER A 161 -35.50 29.66 -8.67
CA SER A 161 -35.75 31.10 -8.77
C SER A 161 -37.07 31.40 -9.49
N ARG A 162 -37.37 30.66 -10.57
CA ARG A 162 -38.61 30.79 -11.34
C ARG A 162 -39.82 30.38 -10.52
N ILE A 163 -39.74 29.23 -9.83
CA ILE A 163 -40.82 28.73 -8.96
C ILE A 163 -41.12 29.74 -7.85
N ARG A 164 -40.08 30.21 -7.13
CA ARG A 164 -40.25 31.21 -6.06
C ARG A 164 -40.83 32.52 -6.58
N GLY A 165 -40.35 32.98 -7.74
CA GLY A 165 -40.85 34.19 -8.39
C GLY A 165 -42.32 34.06 -8.79
N ASP A 166 -42.72 32.89 -9.31
CA ASP A 166 -44.09 32.66 -9.75
C ASP A 166 -45.08 32.60 -8.59
N PHE A 167 -44.76 31.84 -7.54
CA PHE A 167 -45.58 31.83 -6.32
C PHE A 167 -45.76 33.23 -5.73
N THR A 168 -44.69 34.03 -5.70
CA THR A 168 -44.77 35.42 -5.22
C THR A 168 -45.71 36.25 -6.08
N ARG A 169 -45.62 36.16 -7.41
CA ARG A 169 -46.52 36.86 -8.33
C ARG A 169 -47.97 36.43 -8.17
N GLN A 170 -48.25 35.13 -8.01
CA GLN A 170 -49.60 34.61 -7.78
C GLN A 170 -50.20 35.14 -6.48
N ILE A 171 -49.44 35.15 -5.39
CA ILE A 171 -49.92 35.69 -4.10
C ILE A 171 -50.22 37.19 -4.22
N MET A 172 -49.35 37.95 -4.89
CA MET A 172 -49.55 39.39 -5.06
C MET A 172 -50.70 39.72 -5.99
N SER A 173 -50.88 38.97 -7.08
CA SER A 173 -52.01 39.16 -8.01
C SER A 173 -53.34 38.91 -7.29
N TYR A 174 -53.43 37.84 -6.50
CA TYR A 174 -54.62 37.55 -5.68
C TYR A 174 -54.91 38.68 -4.69
N ARG A 175 -53.91 39.16 -3.95
CA ARG A 175 -54.07 40.27 -3.00
C ARG A 175 -54.52 41.56 -3.67
N LEU A 176 -53.93 41.90 -4.82
CA LEU A 176 -54.30 43.09 -5.59
C LEU A 176 -55.72 42.98 -6.14
N GLN A 177 -56.12 41.81 -6.65
CA GLN A 177 -57.47 41.56 -7.14
C GLN A 177 -58.49 41.69 -6.00
N MET A 178 -58.21 41.09 -4.84
CA MET A 178 -59.07 41.18 -3.66
C MET A 178 -59.20 42.63 -3.19
N ARG A 179 -58.10 43.38 -3.10
CA ARG A 179 -58.11 44.80 -2.74
C ARG A 179 -58.91 45.62 -3.74
N ARG A 180 -58.73 45.40 -5.05
CA ARG A 180 -59.49 46.09 -6.10
C ARG A 180 -60.98 45.81 -5.98
N SER A 181 -61.36 44.55 -5.78
CA SER A 181 -62.76 44.16 -5.57
C SER A 181 -63.36 44.88 -4.36
N ALA A 182 -62.66 44.85 -3.21
CA ALA A 182 -63.09 45.54 -2.00
C ALA A 182 -63.27 47.05 -2.21
N ILE A 183 -62.32 47.72 -2.87
CA ILE A 183 -62.41 49.15 -3.19
C ILE A 183 -63.64 49.45 -4.05
N LEU A 184 -63.91 48.64 -5.08
CA LEU A 184 -65.06 48.82 -5.97
C LEU A 184 -66.38 48.62 -5.24
N THR A 185 -66.51 47.58 -4.42
CA THR A 185 -67.71 47.35 -3.61
C THR A 185 -67.92 48.47 -2.60
N GLN A 186 -66.87 48.90 -1.90
CA GLN A 186 -66.94 49.97 -0.92
C GLN A 186 -67.31 51.32 -1.55
N SER A 187 -66.74 51.65 -2.72
CA SER A 187 -67.06 52.90 -3.41
C SER A 187 -68.49 52.91 -3.95
N ALA A 188 -68.97 51.78 -4.48
CA ALA A 188 -70.35 51.62 -4.90
C ALA A 188 -71.33 51.78 -3.73
N ALA A 189 -71.05 51.11 -2.59
CA ALA A 189 -71.87 51.21 -1.38
C ALA A 189 -71.91 52.64 -0.82
N ARG A 190 -70.75 53.31 -0.71
CA ARG A 190 -70.67 54.71 -0.27
C ARG A 190 -71.46 55.63 -1.21
N GLY A 191 -71.31 55.45 -2.52
CA GLY A 191 -72.06 56.20 -3.52
C GLY A 191 -73.57 55.98 -3.41
N PHE A 192 -74.01 54.73 -3.19
CA PHE A 192 -75.41 54.40 -2.97
C PHE A 192 -75.97 55.09 -1.72
N LEU A 193 -75.29 54.99 -0.57
CA LEU A 193 -75.73 55.60 0.68
C LEU A 193 -75.87 57.13 0.58
N VAL A 194 -74.95 57.81 -0.11
CA VAL A 194 -75.03 59.26 -0.33
C VAL A 194 -76.22 59.62 -1.21
N ARG A 195 -76.43 58.89 -2.32
CA ARG A 195 -77.58 59.12 -3.20
C ARG A 195 -78.91 58.86 -2.50
N GLU A 196 -79.00 57.82 -1.68
CA GLU A 196 -80.20 57.51 -0.92
C GLU A 196 -80.51 58.61 0.10
N ARG A 197 -79.49 59.10 0.83
CA ARG A 197 -79.67 60.23 1.75
C ARG A 197 -80.14 61.50 1.05
N LEU A 198 -79.59 61.81 -0.13
CA LEU A 198 -80.05 62.95 -0.94
C LEU A 198 -81.49 62.77 -1.40
N ARG A 199 -81.87 61.58 -1.86
CA ARG A 199 -83.24 61.26 -2.26
C ARG A 199 -84.23 61.40 -1.11
N MET A 200 -83.88 60.90 0.08
CA MET A 200 -84.70 61.04 1.29
C MET A 200 -84.85 62.51 1.68
N SER A 201 -83.76 63.29 1.64
CA SER A 201 -83.83 64.73 1.94
C SER A 201 -84.67 65.49 0.92
N ASP A 202 -84.51 65.21 -0.38
CA ASP A 202 -85.32 65.82 -1.45
C ASP A 202 -86.81 65.48 -1.27
N ALA A 203 -87.13 64.22 -0.98
CA ALA A 203 -88.49 63.80 -0.67
C ALA A 203 -89.06 64.50 0.57
N PHE A 204 -88.26 64.65 1.64
CA PHE A 204 -88.66 65.38 2.85
C PHE A 204 -88.95 66.86 2.57
N TRP A 205 -88.07 67.54 1.83
CA TRP A 205 -88.26 68.94 1.47
C TRP A 205 -89.48 69.15 0.58
N LYS A 206 -89.67 68.30 -0.43
CA LYS A 206 -90.87 68.32 -1.29
C LYS A 206 -92.16 68.07 -0.51
N ALA A 207 -92.14 67.19 0.49
CA ALA A 207 -93.31 66.92 1.32
C ALA A 207 -93.72 68.12 2.18
N HIS A 208 -92.76 68.90 2.70
CA HIS A 208 -93.01 70.08 3.54
C HIS A 208 -93.13 71.39 2.76
N GLU A 209 -92.85 71.39 1.45
CA GLU A 209 -92.93 72.57 0.59
C GLU A 209 -94.30 73.30 0.68
N PRO A 210 -95.47 72.63 0.63
CA PRO A 210 -96.75 73.32 0.74
C PRO A 210 -96.96 74.04 2.07
N GLU A 211 -96.49 73.44 3.18
CA GLU A 211 -96.62 74.02 4.52
C GLU A 211 -95.74 75.25 4.68
N ILE A 212 -94.50 75.19 4.18
CA ILE A 212 -93.57 76.32 4.18
C ILE A 212 -94.13 77.45 3.31
N LEU A 213 -94.64 77.15 2.12
CA LEU A 213 -95.26 78.15 1.23
C LEU A 213 -96.49 78.81 1.90
N LYS A 214 -97.31 78.03 2.61
CA LYS A 214 -98.44 78.56 3.40
C LYS A 214 -97.97 79.47 4.54
N LEU A 215 -96.93 79.08 5.28
CA LEU A 215 -96.35 79.92 6.33
C LEU A 215 -95.79 81.23 5.75
N GLN A 216 -95.04 81.14 4.64
CA GLN A 216 -94.48 82.30 3.94
C GLN A 216 -95.56 83.25 3.43
N SER A 217 -96.68 82.73 2.90
CA SER A 217 -97.78 83.58 2.44
C SER A 217 -98.48 84.33 3.57
N ILE A 218 -98.68 83.68 4.73
CA ILE A 218 -99.23 84.32 5.94
C ILE A 218 -98.29 85.42 6.45
N ILE A 219 -96.99 85.15 6.55
CA ILE A 219 -96.01 86.16 7.01
C ILE A 219 -95.99 87.38 6.07
N ARG A 220 -96.00 87.16 4.75
CA ARG A 220 -96.07 88.25 3.77
C ARG A 220 -97.35 89.07 3.88
N ALA A 221 -98.49 88.42 4.16
CA ALA A 221 -99.75 89.11 4.37
C ALA A 221 -99.74 90.01 5.63
N ASN A 222 -98.97 89.66 6.67
CA ASN A 222 -98.82 90.44 7.90
C ASN A 222 -97.75 91.55 7.82
N GLN A 223 -96.98 91.64 6.73
CA GLN A 223 -96.01 92.71 6.49
C GLN A 223 -96.58 93.86 5.63
N VAL A 224 -97.85 93.74 5.19
CA VAL A 224 -98.64 94.76 4.49
C VAL A 224 -99.61 95.38 5.48
#